data_AF-A0A2D9SM24-F1
#
_entry.id   AF-A0A2D9SM24-F1
#
_cell.length_a   1.000
_cell.length_b   1.000
_cell.length_c   1.000
_cell.angle_alpha   90.00
_cell.angle_beta   90.00
_cell.angle_gamma   90.00
#
_symmetry.space_group_name_H-M   'P 1'
#
loop_
_entity.id
_entity.type
_entity.pdbx_description
1 polymer ?
#
loop_
_entity_poly.entity_id
_entity_poly.type
_entity_poly.pdbx_seq_one_letter_code
_entity_poly.pdbx_strand_id
1 'polypeptide(L)'
;MRVVTGYGLAVICSYIVGAVLVSQGNISSIVELGFDITLQQRFDAANHDVMNMYGIYLPLIAIALLIAFAVAAFVIRRVPHLRLLGYVLAGFVGMIAIHVILKQVLGLSGIAPTRTLLGLFSQGIAGALGGYCFCWVTRQNESDRPSG
;
A
#
# COMPACT_ATOMS: atom_id res chain seq x y z
N MET A 1 17.50 5.31 -12.88
CA MET A 1 17.35 4.33 -11.77
C MET A 1 16.52 4.82 -10.60
N ARG A 2 16.66 6.07 -10.09
CA ARG A 2 15.95 6.55 -8.87
C ARG A 2 14.43 6.37 -8.83
N VAL A 3 13.72 6.71 -9.91
CA VAL A 3 12.25 6.55 -9.98
C VAL A 3 11.87 5.09 -9.90
N VAL A 4 12.63 4.21 -10.57
CA VAL A 4 12.41 2.76 -10.53
C VAL A 4 12.67 2.21 -9.13
N THR A 5 13.75 2.63 -8.47
CA THR A 5 14.07 2.24 -7.09
C THR A 5 13.02 2.73 -6.10
N GLY A 6 12.63 4.01 -6.19
CA GLY A 6 11.59 4.59 -5.33
C GLY A 6 10.24 3.91 -5.54
N TYR A 7 9.89 3.59 -6.79
CA TYR A 7 8.67 2.85 -7.12
C TYR A 7 8.71 1.43 -6.56
N GLY A 8 9.82 0.70 -6.76
CA GLY A 8 10.00 -0.63 -6.20
C GLY A 8 9.85 -0.65 -4.67
N LEU A 9 10.49 0.31 -3.98
CA LEU A 9 10.35 0.47 -2.53
C LEU A 9 8.91 0.80 -2.10
N ALA A 10 8.21 1.65 -2.85
CA ALA A 10 6.82 1.99 -2.57
C ALA A 10 5.90 0.77 -2.69
N VAL A 11 6.10 -0.05 -3.73
CA VAL A 11 5.36 -1.30 -3.93
C VAL A 11 5.63 -2.29 -2.80
N ILE A 12 6.90 -2.53 -2.46
CA ILE A 12 7.29 -3.45 -1.39
C ILE A 12 6.75 -2.96 -0.04
N CYS A 13 6.88 -1.67 0.27
CA CYS A 13 6.38 -1.08 1.51
C CYS A 13 4.86 -1.23 1.63
N SER A 14 4.12 -0.86 0.57
CA SER A 14 2.66 -1.00 0.55
C SER A 14 2.21 -2.45 0.67
N TYR A 15 2.94 -3.37 0.04
CA TYR A 15 2.69 -4.81 0.13
C TYR A 15 2.87 -5.34 1.55
N ILE A 16 4.02 -5.09 2.16
CA ILE A 16 4.33 -5.58 3.51
C ILE A 16 3.29 -5.04 4.51
N VAL A 17 3.07 -3.72 4.50
CA VAL A 17 2.10 -3.11 5.42
C VAL A 17 0.68 -3.61 5.12
N GLY A 18 0.30 -3.67 3.84
CA GLY A 18 -1.01 -4.14 3.42
C GLY A 18 -1.29 -5.57 3.86
N ALA A 19 -0.34 -6.49 3.63
CA ALA A 19 -0.45 -7.90 4.01
C ALA A 19 -0.51 -8.08 5.53
N VAL A 20 0.30 -7.33 6.30
CA VAL A 20 0.23 -7.35 7.78
C VAL A 20 -1.14 -6.86 8.26
N LEU A 21 -1.68 -5.78 7.68
CA LEU A 21 -3.00 -5.25 8.05
C LEU A 21 -4.14 -6.21 7.66
N VAL A 22 -4.02 -6.92 6.54
CA VAL A 22 -4.92 -8.03 6.19
C VAL A 22 -4.84 -9.12 7.25
N SER A 23 -3.64 -9.54 7.62
CA SER A 23 -3.45 -10.59 8.62
C SER A 23 -4.09 -10.21 9.97
N GLN A 24 -3.85 -8.99 10.45
CA GLN A 24 -4.46 -8.52 11.69
C GLN A 24 -5.99 -8.41 11.60
N GLY A 25 -6.54 -8.04 10.45
CA GLY A 25 -7.99 -8.04 10.22
C GLY A 25 -8.59 -9.45 10.24
N ASN A 26 -7.90 -10.43 9.66
CA ASN A 26 -8.30 -11.84 9.72
C ASN A 26 -8.30 -12.35 11.15
N ILE A 27 -7.23 -12.07 11.90
CA ILE A 27 -7.12 -12.48 13.32
C ILE A 27 -8.17 -11.80 14.17
N SER A 28 -8.45 -10.51 13.95
CA SER A 28 -9.52 -9.81 14.68
C SER A 28 -10.86 -10.54 14.53
N SER A 29 -11.17 -10.99 13.31
CA SER A 29 -12.38 -11.74 13.02
C SER A 29 -12.40 -13.11 13.74
N ILE A 30 -11.23 -13.75 13.90
CA ILE A 30 -11.10 -15.02 14.65
C ILE A 30 -11.27 -14.79 16.16
N VAL A 31 -10.70 -13.72 16.70
CA VAL A 31 -10.83 -13.37 18.13
C VAL A 31 -12.28 -13.04 18.46
N GLU A 32 -13.02 -12.38 17.55
CA GLU A 32 -14.46 -12.11 17.70
C GLU A 32 -15.30 -13.40 17.77
N LEU A 33 -14.81 -14.52 17.23
CA LEU A 33 -15.46 -15.84 17.34
C LEU A 33 -15.16 -16.54 18.69
N GLY A 34 -14.42 -15.90 19.60
CA GLY A 34 -14.12 -16.41 20.94
C GLY A 34 -12.84 -17.24 21.05
N PHE A 35 -11.99 -17.22 20.02
CA PHE A 35 -10.68 -17.88 20.08
C PHE A 35 -9.63 -16.96 20.71
N ASP A 36 -8.88 -17.50 21.68
CA ASP A 36 -7.70 -16.83 22.22
C ASP A 36 -6.50 -17.01 21.28
N ILE A 37 -6.01 -15.89 20.74
CA ILE A 37 -4.85 -15.85 19.85
C ILE A 37 -3.71 -15.13 20.56
N THR A 38 -2.61 -15.84 20.77
CA THR A 38 -1.39 -15.29 21.39
C THR A 38 -0.68 -14.29 20.46
N LEU A 39 0.19 -13.45 21.05
CA LEU A 39 1.01 -12.51 20.26
C LEU A 39 1.94 -13.24 19.28
N GLN A 40 2.48 -14.39 19.66
CA GLN A 40 3.34 -15.20 18.80
C GLN A 40 2.58 -15.70 17.56
N GLN A 41 1.37 -16.22 17.75
CA GLN A 41 0.50 -16.62 16.64
C GLN A 41 0.15 -15.46 15.71
N ARG A 42 0.00 -14.23 16.24
CA ARG A 42 -0.19 -13.03 15.41
C ARG A 42 0.99 -12.74 14.49
N PHE A 43 2.20 -12.87 15.02
CA PHE A 43 3.41 -12.70 14.22
C PHE A 43 3.59 -13.80 13.19
N ASP A 44 3.33 -15.05 13.57
CA ASP A 44 3.44 -16.21 12.67
C ASP A 44 2.45 -16.07 11.50
N ALA A 45 1.21 -15.70 11.79
CA ALA A 45 0.18 -15.44 10.77
C ALA A 45 0.55 -14.26 9.86
N ALA A 46 1.06 -13.16 10.42
CA ALA A 46 1.50 -12.01 9.62
C ALA A 46 2.66 -12.38 8.69
N ASN A 47 3.64 -13.13 9.19
CA ASN A 47 4.75 -13.63 8.38
C ASN A 47 4.27 -14.59 7.30
N HIS A 48 3.36 -15.51 7.64
CA HIS A 48 2.76 -16.43 6.70
C HIS A 48 2.03 -15.68 5.57
N ASP A 49 1.19 -14.70 5.88
CA ASP A 49 0.46 -13.91 4.88
C ASP A 49 1.42 -13.12 3.98
N VAL A 50 2.45 -12.47 4.56
CA VAL A 50 3.47 -11.75 3.78
C VAL A 50 4.26 -12.69 2.85
N MET A 51 4.44 -13.96 3.20
CA MET A 51 5.17 -14.92 2.35
C MET A 51 4.27 -15.65 1.36
N ASN A 52 2.95 -15.64 1.52
CA ASN A 52 2.03 -16.40 0.66
C ASN A 52 1.13 -15.52 -0.21
N MET A 53 0.96 -14.23 0.10
CA MET A 53 0.10 -13.33 -0.70
C MET A 53 0.80 -12.73 -1.93
N TYR A 54 2.14 -12.80 -2.03
CA TYR A 54 2.91 -12.04 -3.03
C TYR A 54 2.54 -12.37 -4.47
N GLY A 55 2.17 -13.62 -4.77
CA GLY A 55 1.93 -14.07 -6.15
C GLY A 55 0.81 -13.31 -6.85
N ILE A 56 -0.20 -12.86 -6.10
CA ILE A 56 -1.35 -12.12 -6.65
C ILE A 56 -1.34 -10.68 -6.14
N TYR A 57 -1.07 -10.47 -4.85
CA TYR A 57 -1.26 -9.17 -4.23
C TYR A 57 -0.19 -8.16 -4.65
N LEU A 58 1.08 -8.58 -4.74
CA LEU A 58 2.18 -7.71 -5.11
C LEU A 58 2.04 -7.15 -6.55
N PRO A 59 1.74 -7.95 -7.59
CA PRO A 59 1.46 -7.43 -8.93
C PRO A 59 0.29 -6.44 -8.99
N LEU A 60 -0.80 -6.72 -8.25
CA LEU A 60 -1.97 -5.83 -8.20
C LEU A 60 -1.60 -4.46 -7.61
N ILE A 61 -0.88 -4.46 -6.48
CA ILE A 61 -0.38 -3.23 -5.86
C ILE A 61 0.55 -2.49 -6.81
N ALA A 62 1.45 -3.21 -7.49
CA ALA A 62 2.37 -2.61 -8.46
C ALA A 62 1.60 -1.86 -9.54
N ILE A 63 0.66 -2.53 -10.21
CA ILE A 63 -0.15 -1.91 -11.27
C ILE A 63 -0.94 -0.70 -10.74
N ALA A 64 -1.57 -0.84 -9.56
CA ALA A 64 -2.34 0.23 -8.95
C ALA A 64 -1.49 1.47 -8.65
N LEU A 65 -0.32 1.28 -8.03
CA LEU A 65 0.59 2.37 -7.70
C LEU A 65 1.26 2.96 -8.96
N LEU A 66 1.52 2.17 -9.99
CA LEU A 66 2.06 2.66 -11.25
C LEU A 66 1.12 3.68 -11.88
N ILE A 67 -0.17 3.33 -11.97
CA ILE A 67 -1.21 4.20 -12.51
C ILE A 67 -1.37 5.42 -11.60
N ALA A 68 -1.50 5.22 -10.29
CA ALA A 68 -1.69 6.31 -9.34
C ALA A 68 -0.54 7.32 -9.34
N PHE A 69 0.71 6.86 -9.36
CA PHE A 69 1.87 7.74 -9.40
C PHE A 69 2.07 8.40 -10.76
N ALA A 70 1.69 7.75 -11.87
CA ALA A 70 1.71 8.39 -13.18
C ALA A 70 0.73 9.58 -13.23
N VAL A 71 -0.49 9.40 -12.71
CA VAL A 71 -1.48 10.47 -12.58
C VAL A 71 -0.97 11.56 -11.63
N ALA A 72 -0.43 11.19 -10.47
CA ALA A 72 0.13 12.14 -9.52
C ALA A 72 1.26 12.97 -10.13
N ALA A 73 2.17 12.33 -10.87
CA ALA A 73 3.27 13.02 -11.54
C ALA A 73 2.76 14.05 -12.56
N PHE A 74 1.68 13.75 -13.27
CA PHE A 74 1.06 14.72 -14.18
C PHE A 74 0.48 15.93 -13.45
N VAL A 75 -0.21 15.72 -12.32
CA VAL A 75 -0.77 16.80 -11.50
C VAL A 75 0.32 17.63 -10.82
N ILE A 76 1.34 16.99 -10.24
CA ILE A 76 2.43 17.64 -9.52
C ILE A 76 3.26 18.56 -10.42
N ARG A 77 3.30 18.31 -11.75
CA ARG A 77 3.92 19.24 -12.72
C ARG A 77 3.30 20.65 -12.67
N ARG A 78 2.03 20.77 -12.27
CA ARG A 78 1.34 22.07 -12.15
C ARG A 78 1.40 22.66 -10.74
N VAL A 79 1.58 21.82 -9.72
CA VAL A 79 1.63 22.21 -8.30
C VAL A 79 2.80 21.54 -7.56
N PRO A 80 4.06 21.86 -7.91
CA PRO A 80 5.24 21.14 -7.42
C PRO A 80 5.44 21.23 -5.91
N HIS A 81 4.93 22.29 -5.26
CA HIS A 81 5.02 22.49 -3.81
C HIS A 81 4.23 21.43 -3.01
N LEU A 82 3.22 20.79 -3.61
CA LEU A 82 2.42 19.73 -2.99
C LEU A 82 2.91 18.32 -3.30
N ARG A 83 4.14 18.15 -3.81
CA ARG A 83 4.66 16.86 -4.25
C ARG A 83 4.55 15.74 -3.22
N LEU A 84 4.87 16.01 -1.95
CA LEU A 84 4.73 15.01 -0.87
C LEU A 84 3.28 14.59 -0.69
N LEU A 85 2.40 15.57 -0.49
CA LEU A 85 0.98 15.32 -0.30
C LEU A 85 0.36 14.60 -1.52
N GLY A 86 0.76 14.98 -2.74
CA GLY A 86 0.30 14.38 -3.98
C GLY A 86 0.63 12.90 -4.08
N TYR A 87 1.88 12.48 -3.81
CA TYR A 87 2.24 11.06 -3.86
C TYR A 87 1.65 10.24 -2.72
N VAL A 88 1.54 10.80 -1.50
CA VAL A 88 0.89 10.15 -0.36
C VAL A 88 -0.60 9.92 -0.64
N LEU A 89 -1.32 10.94 -1.10
CA LEU A 89 -2.73 10.82 -1.46
C LEU A 89 -2.94 9.89 -2.66
N ALA A 90 -2.06 9.94 -3.66
CA ALA A 90 -2.14 9.03 -4.80
C ALA A 90 -1.95 7.57 -4.37
N GLY A 91 -1.00 7.28 -3.49
CA GLY A 91 -0.81 5.94 -2.93
C GLY A 91 -2.05 5.47 -2.15
N PHE A 92 -2.59 6.35 -1.29
CA PHE A 92 -3.81 6.07 -0.52
C PHE A 92 -5.01 5.75 -1.42
N VAL A 93 -5.30 6.62 -2.39
CA VAL A 93 -6.42 6.46 -3.31
C VAL A 93 -6.21 5.26 -4.22
N GLY A 94 -4.99 5.04 -4.72
CA GLY A 94 -4.65 3.91 -5.58
C GLY A 94 -4.90 2.57 -4.89
N MET A 95 -4.50 2.45 -3.62
CA MET A 95 -4.75 1.24 -2.83
C MET A 95 -6.23 1.03 -2.52
N ILE A 96 -7.00 2.08 -2.24
CA ILE A 96 -8.45 1.94 -2.07
C ILE A 96 -9.11 1.54 -3.40
N ALA A 97 -8.72 2.19 -4.49
CA ALA A 97 -9.30 1.99 -5.81
C ALA A 97 -9.15 0.55 -6.29
N ILE A 98 -7.97 -0.06 -6.14
CA ILE A 98 -7.78 -1.46 -6.57
C ILE A 98 -8.69 -2.42 -5.81
N HIS A 99 -8.89 -2.23 -4.51
CA HIS A 99 -9.80 -3.07 -3.71
C HIS A 99 -11.27 -2.85 -4.07
N VAL A 100 -11.68 -1.60 -4.34
CA VAL A 100 -13.02 -1.29 -4.82
C VAL A 100 -13.27 -1.91 -6.20
N ILE A 101 -12.32 -1.75 -7.13
CA ILE A 101 -12.41 -2.32 -8.48
C ILE A 101 -12.49 -3.85 -8.42
N LEU A 102 -11.62 -4.52 -7.65
CA LEU A 102 -11.68 -5.97 -7.48
C LEU A 102 -13.03 -6.43 -6.95
N LYS A 103 -13.59 -5.72 -5.96
CA LYS A 103 -14.93 -6.02 -5.43
C LYS A 103 -16.02 -5.88 -6.50
N GLN A 104 -15.97 -4.86 -7.34
CA GLN A 104 -16.99 -4.61 -8.37
C GLN A 104 -16.85 -5.53 -9.58
N VAL A 105 -15.63 -5.84 -10.01
CA VAL A 105 -15.35 -6.62 -11.22
C VAL A 105 -15.47 -8.13 -10.97
N LEU A 106 -14.95 -8.62 -9.84
CA LEU A 106 -14.86 -10.05 -9.56
C LEU A 106 -16.00 -10.57 -8.66
N GLY A 107 -16.87 -9.69 -8.16
CA GLY A 107 -17.99 -10.03 -7.27
C GLY A 107 -17.58 -10.57 -5.89
N LEU A 108 -16.28 -10.82 -5.67
CA LEU A 108 -15.70 -11.30 -4.43
C LEU A 108 -14.48 -10.44 -4.08
N SER A 109 -14.45 -9.91 -2.85
CA SER A 109 -13.19 -9.42 -2.29
C SER A 109 -12.38 -10.64 -1.85
N GLY A 110 -11.35 -11.01 -2.61
CA GLY A 110 -10.41 -12.08 -2.26
C GLY A 110 -9.66 -11.82 -0.96
N ILE A 111 -9.70 -10.58 -0.46
CA ILE A 111 -9.16 -10.17 0.83
C ILE A 111 -10.35 -9.87 1.75
N ALA A 112 -10.56 -10.69 2.78
CA ALA A 112 -11.77 -10.60 3.62
C ALA A 112 -11.85 -9.31 4.44
N PRO A 113 -10.78 -8.82 5.10
CA PRO A 113 -10.86 -7.65 5.97
C PRO A 113 -11.21 -6.35 5.25
N THR A 114 -10.87 -6.25 3.96
CA THR A 114 -11.10 -5.05 3.14
C THR A 114 -12.55 -4.86 2.72
N ARG A 115 -13.44 -5.78 3.12
CA ARG A 115 -14.89 -5.66 2.92
C ARG A 115 -15.51 -4.61 3.84
N THR A 116 -14.86 -4.33 4.97
CA THR A 116 -15.26 -3.28 5.92
C THR A 116 -14.64 -1.94 5.53
N LEU A 117 -15.28 -0.82 5.93
CA LEU A 117 -14.75 0.51 5.67
C LEU A 117 -13.39 0.72 6.37
N LEU A 118 -13.25 0.22 7.60
CA LEU A 118 -12.01 0.30 8.37
C LEU A 118 -10.88 -0.51 7.72
N GLY A 119 -11.15 -1.74 7.28
CA GLY A 119 -10.16 -2.56 6.58
C GLY A 119 -9.78 -2.00 5.22
N LEU A 120 -10.71 -1.35 4.51
CA LEU A 120 -10.40 -0.65 3.26
C LEU A 120 -9.53 0.60 3.52
N PHE A 121 -9.87 1.37 4.55
CA PHE A 121 -9.11 2.55 4.96
C PHE A 121 -7.68 2.18 5.37
N SER A 122 -7.50 1.06 6.08
CA SER A 122 -6.18 0.57 6.47
C SER A 122 -5.30 0.21 5.25
N GLN A 123 -5.88 -0.32 4.17
CA GLN A 123 -5.17 -0.49 2.90
C GLN A 123 -4.79 0.84 2.25
N GLY A 124 -5.65 1.85 2.35
CA GLY A 124 -5.29 3.22 2.00
C GLY A 124 -4.04 3.70 2.75
N ILE A 125 -3.96 3.46 4.07
CA ILE A 125 -2.78 3.81 4.86
C ILE A 125 -1.53 3.08 4.35
N ALA A 126 -1.65 1.80 4.01
CA ALA A 126 -0.53 1.05 3.42
C ALA A 126 -0.01 1.71 2.13
N GLY A 127 -0.92 2.14 1.24
CA GLY A 127 -0.56 2.89 0.04
C GLY A 127 0.02 4.28 0.31
N ALA A 128 -0.51 4.98 1.30
CA ALA A 128 0.00 6.28 1.73
C ALA A 128 1.47 6.20 2.18
N LEU A 129 1.81 5.16 2.95
CA LEU A 129 3.19 4.87 3.37
C LEU A 129 4.08 4.55 2.16
N GLY A 130 3.60 3.79 1.18
CA GLY A 130 4.31 3.59 -0.08
C GLY A 130 4.58 4.89 -0.84
N GLY A 131 3.57 5.76 -0.95
CA GLY A 131 3.69 7.09 -1.56
C GLY A 131 4.68 8.00 -0.83
N TYR A 132 4.71 7.92 0.51
CA TYR A 132 5.70 8.60 1.33
C TYR A 132 7.12 8.08 1.04
N CYS A 133 7.33 6.76 1.02
CA CYS A 133 8.61 6.14 0.67
C CYS A 133 9.09 6.56 -0.73
N PHE A 134 8.19 6.55 -1.73
CA PHE A 134 8.49 7.02 -3.08
C PHE A 134 9.00 8.46 -3.08
N CYS A 135 8.30 9.35 -2.38
CA CYS A 135 8.64 10.76 -2.32
C CYS A 135 9.97 10.98 -1.58
N TRP A 136 10.18 10.29 -0.46
CA TRP A 136 11.40 10.39 0.34
C TRP A 136 12.64 9.98 -0.45
N VAL A 137 12.59 8.85 -1.18
CA VAL A 137 13.71 8.36 -2.01
C VAL A 137 13.98 9.28 -3.20
N THR A 138 12.93 9.83 -3.81
CA THR A 138 13.08 10.75 -4.94
C THR A 138 13.52 12.17 -4.53
N ARG A 139 13.34 12.57 -3.26
CA ARG A 139 13.71 13.91 -2.73
C ARG A 139 15.14 14.02 -2.22
N GLN A 140 15.66 12.98 -1.55
CA GLN A 140 16.99 12.98 -0.89
C GLN A 140 18.17 13.40 -1.76
N ASN A 141 17.98 13.45 -3.07
CA ASN A 141 19.07 13.55 -4.02
C ASN A 141 18.86 14.73 -5.00
N GLU A 142 17.89 15.60 -4.68
CA GLU A 142 17.89 17.02 -5.08
C GLU A 142 18.80 17.86 -4.17
N SER A 143 18.95 17.46 -2.89
CA SER A 143 19.84 18.10 -1.92
C SER A 143 21.33 17.78 -2.08
N ASP A 144 21.68 16.68 -2.75
CA ASP A 144 23.06 16.25 -3.03
C ASP A 144 23.64 16.85 -4.33
N ARG A 145 22.92 17.74 -5.01
CA ARG A 145 23.49 18.48 -6.15
C ARG A 145 24.41 19.57 -5.61
N PRO A 146 25.69 19.66 -6.02
CA PRO A 146 26.50 20.82 -5.70
C PRO A 146 25.78 22.05 -6.26
N SER A 147 25.57 23.04 -5.40
CA SER A 147 25.11 24.37 -5.78
C SER A 147 26.17 24.96 -6.72
N GLY A 148 25.92 24.81 -8.03
CA GLY A 148 26.69 25.49 -9.08
C GLY A 148 26.40 26.97 -9.11
#